data_AF-A0A8S2FGP5-F1
#
_entry.id   AF-A0A8S2FGP5-F1
#
_cell.length_a   1.000
_cell.length_b   1.000
_cell.length_c   1.000
_cell.angle_alpha   90.00
_cell.angle_beta   90.00
_cell.angle_gamma   90.00
#
_symmetry.space_group_name_H-M   'P 1'
#
loop_
_entity.id
_entity.type
_entity.pdbx_description
1 polymer ?
#
loop_
_entity_poly.entity_id
_entity_poly.type
_entity_poly.pdbx_seq_one_letter_code
_entity_poly.pdbx_strand_id
1 'polypeptide(L)'
;MHGTKSEYTRHVKIEMLNRREYESLLNSGKVNLMDDSYEVNEFLPAPKVLICGRCNRPGHTKKYCQSSAFDICRRCGGDRTNIQAHKSCIVKCHHCGGEHEATSYKCPLISDFRRELIKQLKNHPERLPPQVQLFIPSDYRNKKDEARTIFSSRQYDSGPYQKSVNQNYYDRNDSQARPSVAPAITTDTTSASIQSELNEKIKSLAKRLEDVEKSHAAEKEIINLKYKSHIAAINQAWVLMEQGYEIQRKMISKTNVAVSEIMFDTGLLVTEDIYTTVKNIKTALGSTEFDQTIQ
;
A
#
# COMPACT_ATOMS: atom_id res chain seq x y z
N MET A 1 14.66 -37.24 -6.95
CA MET A 1 13.99 -35.92 -6.93
C MET A 1 14.56 -35.11 -5.78
N HIS A 2 15.36 -34.08 -6.10
CA HIS A 2 15.87 -33.15 -5.09
C HIS A 2 14.73 -32.24 -4.65
N GLY A 3 14.13 -32.55 -3.49
CA GLY A 3 13.31 -31.58 -2.78
C GLY A 3 14.19 -30.42 -2.36
N THR A 4 13.98 -29.26 -2.95
CA THR A 4 14.58 -28.01 -2.49
C THR A 4 14.23 -27.83 -1.01
N LYS A 5 15.26 -27.60 -0.18
CA LYS A 5 15.10 -27.24 1.22
C LYS A 5 14.10 -26.08 1.28
N SER A 6 12.93 -26.34 1.85
CA SER A 6 11.95 -25.33 2.22
C SER A 6 12.64 -24.32 3.14
N GLU A 7 13.04 -23.17 2.61
CA GLU A 7 13.40 -22.01 3.40
C GLU A 7 12.24 -21.73 4.36
N TYR A 8 12.49 -21.87 5.64
CA TYR A 8 11.50 -21.60 6.67
C TYR A 8 11.24 -20.09 6.70
N THR A 9 10.24 -19.63 5.94
CA THR A 9 9.72 -18.28 6.07
C THR A 9 9.08 -18.11 7.45
N ARG A 10 9.81 -17.47 8.37
CA ARG A 10 9.26 -17.06 9.67
C ARG A 10 8.53 -15.75 9.49
N HIS A 11 7.24 -15.75 9.81
CA HIS A 11 6.45 -14.52 9.82
C HIS A 11 6.67 -13.82 11.16
N VAL A 12 7.34 -12.67 11.15
CA VAL A 12 7.56 -11.85 12.35
C VAL A 12 6.53 -10.72 12.33
N LYS A 13 5.73 -10.62 13.40
CA LYS A 13 4.84 -9.48 13.59
C LYS A 13 5.64 -8.35 14.24
N ILE A 14 5.74 -7.21 13.54
CA ILE A 14 6.39 -6.02 14.06
C ILE A 14 5.30 -4.98 14.34
N GLU A 15 5.22 -4.53 15.58
CA GLU A 15 4.31 -3.46 15.99
C GLU A 15 5.07 -2.13 15.96
N MET A 16 4.56 -1.18 15.17
CA MET A 16 5.14 0.15 15.01
C MET A 16 4.28 1.16 15.77
N LEU A 17 4.90 2.04 16.53
CA LEU A 17 4.18 3.02 17.37
C LEU A 17 3.78 4.27 16.59
N ASN A 18 4.44 4.57 15.47
CA ASN A 18 4.14 5.72 14.65
C ASN A 18 4.18 5.40 13.14
N ARG A 19 3.44 6.22 12.38
CA ARG A 19 3.31 6.07 10.92
C ARG A 19 4.61 6.36 10.17
N ARG A 20 5.47 7.24 10.69
CA ARG A 20 6.74 7.62 10.04
C ARG A 20 7.73 6.45 10.03
N GLU A 21 7.81 5.69 11.11
CA GLU A 21 8.62 4.47 11.20
C GLU A 21 8.12 3.40 10.25
N TYR A 22 6.80 3.21 10.15
CA TYR A 22 6.19 2.30 9.18
C TYR A 22 6.59 2.66 7.74
N GLU A 23 6.43 3.93 7.35
CA GLU A 23 6.80 4.41 6.01
C GLU A 23 8.31 4.29 5.77
N SER A 24 9.14 4.63 6.77
CA SER A 24 10.60 4.47 6.69
C SER A 24 11.03 3.01 6.48
N LEU A 25 10.40 2.08 7.20
CA LEU A 25 10.68 0.64 7.13
C LEU A 25 10.19 0.01 5.81
N LEU A 26 9.05 0.48 5.28
CA LEU A 26 8.61 0.09 3.94
C LEU A 26 9.53 0.64 2.84
N ASN A 27 9.99 1.89 2.99
CA ASN A 27 10.88 2.53 2.02
C ASN A 27 12.28 1.91 2.04
N SER A 28 12.78 1.52 3.21
CA SER A 28 14.07 0.82 3.33
C SER A 28 14.00 -0.61 2.76
N GLY A 29 12.83 -1.24 2.80
CA GLY A 29 12.62 -2.63 2.39
C GLY A 29 13.36 -3.65 3.25
N LYS A 30 13.96 -3.20 4.37
CA LYS A 30 14.81 -4.01 5.24
C LYS A 30 14.60 -3.65 6.70
N VAL A 31 14.61 -4.67 7.55
CA VAL A 31 14.61 -4.52 9.00
C VAL A 31 15.78 -5.31 9.57
N ASN A 32 16.54 -4.68 10.47
CA ASN A 32 17.61 -5.35 11.18
C ASN A 32 17.06 -5.83 12.52
N LEU A 33 17.15 -7.13 12.78
CA LEU A 33 16.78 -7.73 14.06
C LEU A 33 18.02 -8.44 14.59
N MET A 34 18.57 -7.91 15.69
CA MET A 34 19.88 -8.33 16.22
C MET A 34 20.97 -8.04 15.17
N ASP A 35 21.76 -9.04 14.78
CA ASP A 35 22.85 -8.93 13.80
C ASP A 35 22.42 -9.34 12.37
N ASP A 36 21.15 -9.70 12.18
CA ASP A 36 20.62 -10.17 10.90
C ASP A 36 19.75 -9.10 10.23
N SER A 37 19.88 -8.98 8.90
CA SER A 37 19.04 -8.12 8.07
C SER A 37 17.99 -8.95 7.34
N TYR A 38 16.72 -8.59 7.51
CA TYR A 38 15.57 -9.26 6.92
C TYR A 38 14.93 -8.36 5.87
N GLU A 39 14.53 -8.95 4.74
CA GLU A 39 13.73 -8.26 3.73
C GLU A 39 12.30 -8.06 4.24
N VAL A 40 11.83 -6.82 4.20
CA VAL A 40 10.47 -6.46 4.62
C VAL A 40 9.59 -6.40 3.39
N ASN A 41 8.57 -7.26 3.39
CA ASN A 41 7.49 -7.19 2.43
C ASN A 41 6.21 -6.73 3.14
N GLU A 42 5.56 -5.69 2.61
CA GLU A 42 4.27 -5.23 3.12
C GLU A 42 3.26 -6.39 3.13
N PHE A 43 2.79 -6.77 4.32
CA PHE A 43 1.76 -7.78 4.45
C PHE A 43 0.41 -7.18 4.06
N LEU A 44 0.01 -7.38 2.81
CA LEU A 44 -1.35 -7.10 2.40
C LEU A 44 -2.22 -8.32 2.71
N PRO A 45 -3.21 -8.20 3.61
CA PRO A 45 -4.13 -9.30 3.89
C PRO A 45 -4.78 -9.69 2.58
N ALA A 46 -4.65 -10.96 2.24
CA ALA A 46 -4.92 -11.41 0.89
C ALA A 46 -6.41 -11.16 0.57
N PRO A 47 -6.74 -10.24 -0.36
CA PRO A 47 -8.07 -9.66 -0.43
C PRO A 47 -9.13 -10.72 -0.67
N LYS A 48 -10.29 -10.57 -0.03
CA LYS A 48 -11.44 -11.46 -0.25
C LYS A 48 -11.97 -11.20 -1.65
N VAL A 49 -11.70 -12.13 -2.57
CA VAL A 49 -12.22 -12.06 -3.93
C VAL A 49 -13.73 -12.29 -3.87
N LEU A 50 -14.48 -11.30 -4.35
CA LEU A 50 -15.92 -11.43 -4.50
C LEU A 50 -16.21 -12.40 -5.65
N ILE A 51 -16.76 -13.57 -5.37
CA ILE A 51 -17.10 -14.57 -6.39
C ILE A 51 -18.62 -14.68 -6.50
N CYS A 52 -19.13 -14.58 -7.72
CA CYS A 52 -20.56 -14.68 -7.99
C CYS A 52 -21.09 -16.07 -7.62
N GLY A 53 -22.18 -16.12 -6.86
CA GLY A 53 -22.78 -17.39 -6.45
C GLY A 53 -23.48 -18.19 -7.56
N ARG A 54 -23.68 -17.61 -8.75
CA ARG A 54 -24.32 -18.26 -9.92
C ARG A 54 -23.29 -18.71 -10.95
N CYS A 55 -22.57 -17.76 -11.56
CA CYS A 55 -21.61 -18.08 -12.62
C CYS A 55 -20.20 -18.39 -12.11
N ASN A 56 -19.95 -18.26 -10.79
CA ASN A 56 -18.64 -18.50 -10.15
C ASN A 56 -17.47 -17.71 -10.75
N ARG A 57 -17.74 -16.63 -11.48
CA ARG A 57 -16.74 -15.66 -11.94
C ARG A 57 -16.46 -14.64 -10.83
N PRO A 58 -15.22 -14.15 -10.71
CA PRO A 58 -14.90 -13.09 -9.76
C PRO A 58 -15.49 -11.73 -10.21
N GLY A 59 -15.57 -10.78 -9.28
CA GLY A 59 -15.85 -9.36 -9.54
C GLY A 59 -17.29 -8.89 -9.37
N HIS A 60 -18.26 -9.77 -9.11
CA HIS A 60 -19.66 -9.36 -8.90
C HIS A 60 -20.44 -10.30 -7.96
N THR A 61 -21.55 -9.80 -7.42
CA THR A 61 -22.47 -10.61 -6.59
C THR A 61 -23.53 -11.30 -7.45
N LYS A 62 -24.25 -12.27 -6.88
CA LYS A 62 -25.40 -12.94 -7.51
C LYS A 62 -26.46 -11.96 -8.03
N LYS A 63 -26.64 -10.80 -7.38
CA LYS A 63 -27.65 -9.79 -7.74
C LYS A 63 -27.28 -9.04 -9.03
N TYR A 64 -25.99 -8.84 -9.28
CA TYR A 64 -25.48 -8.12 -10.46
C TYR A 64 -24.98 -9.07 -11.55
N CYS A 65 -25.36 -10.34 -11.49
CA CYS A 65 -24.96 -11.32 -12.48
C CYS A 65 -25.82 -11.18 -13.75
N GLN A 66 -25.18 -10.79 -14.85
CA GLN A 66 -25.83 -10.70 -16.17
C GLN A 66 -26.28 -12.08 -16.68
N SER A 67 -25.60 -13.15 -16.25
CA SER A 67 -25.97 -14.54 -16.54
C SER A 67 -27.12 -15.00 -15.64
N SER A 68 -28.25 -14.30 -15.65
CA SER A 68 -29.41 -14.62 -14.81
C SER A 68 -30.05 -15.98 -15.14
N ALA A 69 -29.82 -16.49 -16.35
CA ALA A 69 -30.44 -17.70 -16.88
C ALA A 69 -29.85 -19.02 -16.36
N PHE A 70 -28.60 -19.05 -15.88
CA PHE A 70 -27.93 -20.31 -15.53
C PHE A 70 -27.24 -20.22 -14.16
N ASP A 71 -27.41 -21.27 -13.34
CA ASP A 71 -26.68 -21.45 -12.08
C ASP A 71 -25.64 -22.56 -12.29
N ILE A 72 -24.36 -22.23 -12.21
CA ILE A 72 -23.28 -23.14 -12.56
C ILE A 72 -22.78 -23.84 -11.30
N CYS A 73 -22.65 -25.16 -11.35
CA CYS A 73 -22.05 -25.94 -10.29
C CYS A 73 -20.56 -25.57 -10.11
N ARG A 74 -20.19 -25.20 -8.88
CA ARG A 74 -18.79 -24.85 -8.51
C ARG A 74 -17.79 -25.98 -8.73
N ARG A 75 -18.26 -27.23 -8.64
CA ARG A 75 -17.40 -28.42 -8.68
C ARG A 75 -17.16 -28.89 -10.11
N CYS A 76 -18.19 -28.98 -10.95
CA CYS A 76 -18.07 -29.58 -12.28
C CYS A 76 -18.36 -28.62 -13.46
N GLY A 77 -18.89 -27.43 -13.22
CA GLY A 77 -19.25 -26.50 -14.29
C GLY A 77 -20.58 -26.77 -14.99
N GLY A 78 -21.30 -27.83 -14.62
CA GLY A 78 -22.62 -28.15 -15.17
C GLY A 78 -23.74 -27.26 -14.59
N ASP A 79 -24.89 -27.27 -15.24
CA ASP A 79 -26.08 -26.52 -14.80
C ASP A 79 -26.67 -27.13 -13.51
N ARG A 80 -26.90 -26.29 -12.50
CA ARG A 80 -27.30 -26.65 -11.13
C ARG A 80 -28.82 -26.77 -10.95
N THR A 81 -29.55 -27.06 -12.02
CA THR A 81 -31.01 -27.34 -11.98
C THR A 81 -31.37 -28.46 -11.01
N ASN A 82 -30.51 -29.47 -10.85
CA ASN A 82 -30.71 -30.56 -9.89
C ASN A 82 -29.55 -30.68 -8.88
N ILE A 83 -29.74 -30.13 -7.68
CA ILE A 83 -28.71 -30.08 -6.61
C ILE A 83 -28.21 -31.48 -6.23
N GLN A 84 -29.05 -32.52 -6.29
CA GLN A 84 -28.67 -33.87 -5.87
C GLN A 84 -27.69 -34.51 -6.87
N ALA A 85 -27.89 -34.29 -8.17
CA ALA A 85 -27.01 -34.82 -9.22
C ALA A 85 -25.56 -34.28 -9.11
N HIS A 86 -25.38 -33.12 -8.48
CA HIS A 86 -24.08 -32.45 -8.34
C HIS A 86 -23.35 -32.73 -7.02
N LYS A 87 -23.89 -33.61 -6.16
CA LYS A 87 -23.16 -34.04 -4.95
C LYS A 87 -22.00 -34.98 -5.26
N SER A 88 -22.14 -35.81 -6.29
CA SER A 88 -21.17 -36.82 -6.71
C SER A 88 -20.50 -36.51 -8.06
N CYS A 89 -20.58 -35.27 -8.54
CA CYS A 89 -19.96 -34.90 -9.80
C CYS A 89 -18.42 -34.83 -9.70
N ILE A 90 -17.74 -35.14 -10.81
CA ILE A 90 -16.29 -35.06 -10.93
C ILE A 90 -15.88 -33.59 -10.81
N VAL A 91 -14.89 -33.31 -9.96
CA VAL A 91 -14.39 -31.95 -9.73
C VAL A 91 -13.55 -31.52 -10.93
N LYS A 92 -14.09 -30.59 -11.72
CA LYS A 92 -13.43 -29.98 -12.87
C LYS A 92 -13.79 -28.49 -12.92
N CYS A 93 -12.77 -27.65 -12.85
CA CYS A 93 -12.93 -26.21 -12.94
C CYS A 93 -13.41 -25.82 -14.35
N HIS A 94 -14.55 -25.12 -14.47
CA HIS A 94 -15.03 -24.64 -15.78
C HIS A 94 -14.26 -23.43 -16.32
N HIS A 95 -13.40 -22.79 -15.52
CA HIS A 95 -12.57 -21.68 -15.97
C HIS A 95 -11.29 -22.14 -16.67
N CYS A 96 -10.60 -23.14 -16.11
CA CYS A 96 -9.29 -23.60 -16.60
C CYS A 96 -9.24 -25.09 -16.97
N GLY A 97 -10.29 -25.86 -16.70
CA GLY A 97 -10.35 -27.30 -16.95
C GLY A 97 -9.63 -28.19 -15.93
N GLY A 98 -8.95 -27.62 -14.93
CA GLY A 98 -8.17 -28.38 -13.93
C GLY A 98 -9.00 -29.10 -12.85
N GLU A 99 -8.35 -30.00 -12.11
CA GLU A 99 -8.93 -30.83 -11.05
C GLU A 99 -9.09 -30.08 -9.71
N HIS A 100 -9.87 -29.01 -9.73
CA HIS A 100 -10.22 -28.25 -8.53
C HIS A 100 -11.56 -27.52 -8.71
N GLU A 101 -12.14 -27.05 -7.62
CA GLU A 101 -13.35 -26.23 -7.68
C GLU A 101 -13.06 -24.88 -8.38
N ALA A 102 -14.07 -24.31 -9.03
CA ALA A 102 -13.94 -23.03 -9.73
C ALA A 102 -13.61 -21.84 -8.81
N THR A 103 -13.92 -21.97 -7.51
CA THR A 103 -13.63 -21.01 -6.45
C THR A 103 -12.27 -21.21 -5.80
N SER A 104 -11.53 -22.26 -6.15
CA SER A 104 -10.26 -22.59 -5.52
C SER A 104 -9.16 -21.58 -5.86
N TYR A 105 -8.28 -21.32 -4.89
CA TYR A 105 -7.06 -20.52 -5.10
C TYR A 105 -6.07 -21.16 -6.07
N LYS A 106 -6.24 -22.46 -6.38
CA LYS A 106 -5.45 -23.17 -7.40
C LYS A 106 -5.83 -22.77 -8.82
N CYS A 107 -6.98 -22.13 -9.02
CA CYS A 107 -7.44 -21.70 -10.34
C CYS A 107 -6.59 -20.51 -10.84
N PRO A 108 -5.95 -20.61 -12.03
CA PRO A 108 -5.19 -19.51 -12.61
C PRO A 108 -6.02 -18.23 -12.74
N LEU A 109 -7.26 -18.33 -13.24
CA LEU A 109 -8.15 -17.17 -13.39
C LEU A 109 -8.43 -16.44 -12.07
N ILE A 110 -8.65 -17.18 -10.98
CA ILE A 110 -8.90 -16.59 -9.65
C ILE A 110 -7.61 -16.00 -9.08
N SER A 111 -6.49 -16.68 -9.27
CA SER A 111 -5.17 -16.20 -8.87
C SER A 111 -4.83 -14.89 -9.59
N ASP A 112 -5.02 -14.84 -10.90
CA ASP A 112 -4.74 -13.67 -11.75
C ASP A 112 -5.61 -12.48 -11.35
N PHE A 113 -6.92 -12.71 -11.19
CA PHE A 113 -7.85 -11.68 -10.71
C PHE A 113 -7.44 -11.15 -9.33
N ARG A 114 -6.99 -12.04 -8.43
CA ARG A 114 -6.52 -11.63 -7.10
C ARG A 114 -5.26 -10.78 -7.19
N ARG A 115 -4.29 -11.15 -8.04
CA ARG A 115 -3.06 -10.37 -8.24
C ARG A 115 -3.40 -8.98 -8.78
N GLU A 116 -4.32 -8.89 -9.72
CA GLU A 116 -4.78 -7.62 -10.26
C GLU A 116 -5.50 -6.76 -9.21
N LEU A 117 -6.38 -7.37 -8.41
CA LEU A 117 -7.03 -6.68 -7.30
C LEU A 117 -6.01 -6.13 -6.28
N ILE A 118 -4.96 -6.89 -5.97
CA ILE A 118 -3.87 -6.42 -5.09
C ILE A 118 -3.16 -5.22 -5.71
N LYS A 119 -2.83 -5.25 -7.01
CA LYS A 119 -2.21 -4.11 -7.70
C LYS A 119 -3.09 -2.86 -7.64
N GLN A 120 -4.40 -3.02 -7.90
CA GLN A 120 -5.35 -1.90 -7.82
C GLN A 120 -5.45 -1.34 -6.40
N LEU A 121 -5.45 -2.20 -5.37
CA LEU A 121 -5.47 -1.76 -3.98
C LEU A 121 -4.17 -1.07 -3.57
N LYS A 122 -3.01 -1.50 -4.08
CA LYS A 122 -1.73 -0.81 -3.86
C LYS A 122 -1.73 0.60 -4.45
N ASN A 123 -2.35 0.77 -5.62
CA ASN A 123 -2.45 2.09 -6.27
C ASN A 123 -3.51 3.01 -5.61
N HIS A 124 -4.41 2.45 -4.81
CA HIS A 124 -5.51 3.15 -4.14
C HIS A 124 -5.56 2.80 -2.66
N PRO A 125 -4.56 3.24 -1.85
CA PRO A 125 -4.48 2.91 -0.43
C PRO A 125 -5.73 3.35 0.36
N GLU A 126 -6.45 4.38 -0.11
CA GLU A 126 -7.73 4.84 0.45
C GLU A 126 -8.87 3.82 0.34
N ARG A 127 -8.75 2.82 -0.53
CA ARG A 127 -9.75 1.76 -0.75
C ARG A 127 -9.44 0.47 0.01
N LEU A 128 -8.27 0.38 0.63
CA LEU A 128 -7.99 -0.73 1.54
C LEU A 128 -8.98 -0.64 2.70
N PRO A 129 -9.65 -1.75 3.07
CA PRO A 129 -10.50 -1.73 4.24
C PRO A 129 -9.65 -1.25 5.43
N PRO A 130 -10.18 -0.38 6.31
CA PRO A 130 -9.45 0.17 7.46
C PRO A 130 -8.98 -0.90 8.46
N GLN A 131 -9.28 -2.17 8.17
CA GLN A 131 -8.94 -3.39 8.89
C GLN A 131 -7.51 -3.90 8.62
N VAL A 132 -6.59 -3.05 8.15
CA VAL A 132 -5.31 -2.94 8.90
C VAL A 132 -5.64 -2.26 10.24
N GLN A 133 -6.58 -2.86 10.99
CA GLN A 133 -6.99 -2.41 12.30
C GLN A 133 -5.86 -2.87 13.19
N LEU A 134 -4.98 -1.92 13.52
CA LEU A 134 -4.25 -1.91 14.78
C LEU A 134 -5.12 -2.58 15.84
N PHE A 135 -4.65 -3.69 16.38
CA PHE A 135 -5.29 -4.31 17.52
C PHE A 135 -5.01 -3.38 18.71
N ILE A 136 -5.82 -2.34 18.86
CA ILE A 136 -5.75 -1.45 20.03
C ILE A 136 -6.13 -2.32 21.23
N PRO A 137 -5.20 -2.57 22.19
CA PRO A 137 -5.50 -3.34 23.39
C PRO A 137 -6.71 -2.72 24.10
N SER A 138 -7.52 -3.55 24.75
CA SER A 138 -8.73 -3.13 25.47
C SER A 138 -8.49 -1.91 26.34
N ASP A 139 -7.32 -1.85 26.96
CA ASP A 139 -6.91 -0.86 27.96
C ASP A 139 -6.78 0.55 27.38
N TYR A 140 -6.70 0.67 26.05
CA TYR A 140 -6.60 1.94 25.32
C TYR A 140 -7.88 2.32 24.55
N ARG A 141 -8.96 1.55 24.68
CA ARG A 141 -10.25 1.89 24.03
C ARG A 141 -11.11 2.75 24.94
N ASN A 142 -11.82 3.72 24.36
CA ASN A 142 -12.82 4.48 25.08
C ASN A 142 -14.02 3.57 25.41
N LYS A 143 -14.57 3.64 26.63
CA LYS A 143 -15.73 2.85 27.08
C LYS A 143 -16.95 2.95 26.14
N LYS A 144 -17.09 4.05 25.39
CA LYS A 144 -18.16 4.20 24.38
C LYS A 144 -17.97 3.31 23.15
N ASP A 145 -16.73 2.94 22.81
CA ASP A 145 -16.41 2.13 21.63
C ASP A 145 -16.49 0.63 21.92
N GLU A 146 -16.27 0.20 23.18
CA GLU A 146 -16.50 -1.20 23.60
C GLU A 146 -17.91 -1.68 23.31
N ALA A 147 -18.92 -0.82 23.50
CA ALA A 147 -20.33 -1.13 23.27
C ALA A 147 -20.69 -1.29 21.78
N ARG A 148 -19.83 -0.85 20.84
CA ARG A 148 -20.07 -0.91 19.39
C ARG A 148 -19.44 -2.12 18.71
N THR A 149 -18.60 -2.88 19.40
CA THR A 149 -17.99 -4.09 18.86
C THR A 149 -18.97 -5.27 18.91
N ILE A 150 -19.44 -5.71 17.73
CA ILE A 150 -20.42 -6.80 17.53
C ILE A 150 -19.82 -8.19 17.82
N PHE A 151 -18.50 -8.30 18.04
CA PHE A 151 -17.87 -9.55 18.44
C PHE A 151 -17.76 -9.66 19.96
N SER A 152 -18.85 -10.14 20.58
CA SER A 152 -18.74 -10.83 21.87
C SER A 152 -17.87 -12.06 21.64
N SER A 153 -16.63 -12.00 22.10
CA SER A 153 -15.82 -13.20 22.29
C SER A 153 -16.49 -13.98 23.42
N ARG A 154 -17.45 -14.85 23.07
CA ARG A 154 -17.84 -15.93 23.97
C ARG A 154 -16.59 -16.78 24.17
N GLN A 155 -16.05 -16.68 25.38
CA GLN A 155 -15.03 -17.58 25.88
C GLN A 155 -15.42 -19.00 25.52
N TYR A 156 -14.51 -19.70 24.85
CA TYR A 156 -14.57 -21.15 24.70
C TYR A 156 -14.34 -21.74 26.09
N ASP A 157 -15.39 -21.80 26.89
CA ASP A 157 -15.47 -22.74 28.00
C ASP A 157 -15.88 -24.08 27.43
N SER A 158 -14.97 -25.04 27.53
CA SER A 158 -15.15 -26.44 27.15
C SER A 158 -16.18 -27.10 28.07
N GLY A 159 -17.46 -26.99 27.72
CA GLY A 159 -18.57 -27.72 28.35
C GLY A 159 -19.38 -28.49 27.30
N PRO A 160 -19.79 -29.75 27.55
CA PRO A 160 -20.50 -30.55 26.56
C PRO A 160 -22.01 -30.38 26.75
N TYR A 161 -22.68 -29.47 26.03
CA TYR A 161 -24.11 -29.66 25.72
C TYR A 161 -24.72 -28.68 24.71
N GLN A 162 -25.43 -29.30 23.76
CA GLN A 162 -26.67 -28.92 23.07
C GLN A 162 -26.85 -27.57 22.35
N LYS A 163 -26.99 -27.72 21.03
CA LYS A 163 -28.00 -27.12 20.13
C LYS A 163 -28.90 -26.03 20.74
N SER A 164 -28.69 -24.79 20.30
CA SER A 164 -29.73 -24.02 19.57
C SER A 164 -29.09 -22.74 19.04
N VAL A 165 -28.68 -22.79 17.76
CA VAL A 165 -28.22 -21.60 17.05
C VAL A 165 -29.47 -20.91 16.50
N ASN A 166 -29.95 -19.90 17.23
CA ASN A 166 -30.77 -18.85 16.64
C ASN A 166 -29.86 -18.03 15.70
N GLN A 167 -29.84 -18.44 14.43
CA GLN A 167 -29.40 -17.57 13.34
C GLN A 167 -30.45 -16.46 13.22
N ASN A 168 -30.08 -15.23 13.60
CA ASN A 168 -30.78 -14.04 13.12
C ASN A 168 -30.55 -13.96 11.60
N TYR A 169 -31.39 -14.69 10.90
CA TYR A 169 -31.64 -14.61 9.47
C TYR A 169 -32.25 -13.23 9.21
N TYR A 170 -31.70 -12.48 8.26
CA TYR A 170 -32.42 -11.35 7.69
C TYR A 170 -33.67 -11.90 7.01
N ASP A 171 -34.79 -11.91 7.72
CA ASP A 171 -36.10 -12.22 7.21
C ASP A 171 -36.57 -11.04 6.34
N ARG A 172 -36.14 -11.04 5.07
CA ARG A 172 -36.69 -10.19 4.02
C ARG A 172 -37.78 -10.95 3.28
N ASN A 173 -38.84 -11.30 4.01
CA ASN A 173 -40.14 -11.61 3.41
C ASN A 173 -40.84 -10.30 3.02
N ASP A 174 -40.31 -9.63 1.99
CA ASP A 174 -41.07 -8.62 1.23
C ASP A 174 -41.87 -9.34 0.14
N SER A 175 -42.86 -10.13 0.56
CA SER A 175 -43.80 -10.84 -0.30
C SER A 175 -44.84 -9.89 -0.95
N GLN A 176 -44.72 -8.57 -0.74
CA GLN A 176 -45.65 -7.57 -1.27
C GLN A 176 -45.06 -6.64 -2.36
N ALA A 177 -43.82 -6.85 -2.80
CA ALA A 177 -43.30 -6.16 -3.97
C ALA A 177 -43.85 -6.79 -5.27
N ARG A 178 -45.16 -6.66 -5.50
CA ARG A 178 -45.74 -6.85 -6.84
C ARG A 178 -45.15 -5.77 -7.76
N PRO A 179 -44.62 -6.10 -8.94
CA PRO A 179 -44.29 -5.09 -9.93
C PRO A 179 -45.59 -4.41 -10.36
N SER A 180 -45.71 -3.11 -10.10
CA SER A 180 -46.79 -2.32 -10.68
C SER A 180 -46.59 -2.31 -12.20
N VAL A 181 -47.67 -2.60 -12.92
CA VAL A 181 -47.71 -2.56 -14.38
C VAL A 181 -47.32 -1.16 -14.82
N ALA A 182 -46.27 -1.06 -15.64
CA ALA A 182 -45.77 0.21 -16.14
C ALA A 182 -46.89 0.97 -16.89
N PRO A 183 -47.15 2.24 -16.56
CA PRO A 183 -48.09 3.05 -17.33
C PRO A 183 -47.55 3.23 -18.75
N ALA A 184 -48.43 3.10 -19.74
CA ALA A 184 -48.13 3.34 -21.14
C ALA A 184 -47.57 4.76 -21.31
N ILE A 185 -46.31 4.83 -21.71
CA ILE A 185 -45.58 6.08 -21.94
C ILE A 185 -46.09 6.69 -23.25
N THR A 186 -46.74 7.84 -23.15
CA THR A 186 -47.03 8.72 -24.29
C THR A 186 -45.72 9.37 -24.74
N THR A 187 -45.23 9.01 -25.92
CA THR A 187 -43.82 9.21 -26.33
C THR A 187 -43.48 10.55 -26.98
N ASP A 188 -44.44 11.44 -27.23
CA ASP A 188 -44.20 12.37 -28.35
C ASP A 188 -43.93 13.83 -27.96
N THR A 189 -43.73 14.15 -26.67
CA THR A 189 -43.45 15.56 -26.25
C THR A 189 -42.27 15.75 -25.28
N THR A 190 -41.63 14.68 -24.80
CA THR A 190 -40.55 14.77 -23.78
C THR A 190 -39.13 14.75 -24.34
N SER A 191 -38.93 14.34 -25.60
CA SER A 191 -37.60 14.19 -26.18
C SER A 191 -36.85 15.52 -26.37
N ALA A 192 -37.55 16.57 -26.83
CA ALA A 192 -36.94 17.89 -27.07
C ALA A 192 -36.48 18.58 -25.77
N SER A 193 -37.26 18.45 -24.68
CA SER A 193 -36.90 19.02 -23.38
C SER A 193 -35.74 18.28 -22.72
N ILE A 194 -35.66 16.96 -22.89
CA ILE A 194 -34.53 16.17 -22.37
C ILE A 194 -33.26 16.54 -23.14
N GLN A 195 -33.36 16.74 -24.46
CA GLN A 195 -32.22 17.11 -25.29
C GLN A 195 -31.67 18.50 -24.94
N SER A 196 -32.53 19.48 -24.65
CA SER A 196 -32.08 20.82 -24.24
C SER A 196 -31.39 20.80 -22.88
N GLU A 197 -31.92 20.06 -21.90
CA GLU A 197 -31.30 19.91 -20.57
C GLU A 197 -29.94 19.20 -20.67
N LEU A 198 -29.82 18.19 -21.53
CA LEU A 198 -28.56 17.50 -21.79
C LEU A 198 -27.51 18.44 -22.40
N ASN A 199 -27.91 19.27 -23.37
CA ASN A 199 -27.01 20.23 -24.00
C ASN A 199 -26.50 21.29 -23.01
N GLU A 200 -27.34 21.79 -22.10
CA GLU A 200 -26.92 22.72 -21.05
C GLU A 200 -25.97 22.05 -20.04
N LYS A 201 -26.22 20.79 -19.67
CA LYS A 201 -25.28 20.00 -18.85
C LYS A 201 -23.93 19.86 -19.54
N ILE A 202 -23.90 19.53 -20.84
CA ILE A 202 -22.66 19.41 -21.62
C ILE A 202 -21.88 20.74 -21.62
N LYS A 203 -22.56 21.88 -21.86
CA LYS A 203 -21.91 23.21 -21.81
C LYS A 203 -21.34 23.52 -20.43
N SER A 204 -22.10 23.23 -19.36
CA SER A 204 -21.63 23.46 -17.99
C SER A 204 -20.41 22.59 -17.63
N LEU A 205 -20.37 21.35 -18.10
CA LEU A 205 -19.24 20.44 -17.90
C LEU A 205 -18.02 20.89 -18.70
N ALA A 206 -18.20 21.35 -19.95
CA ALA A 206 -17.12 21.90 -20.76
C ALA A 206 -16.47 23.12 -20.09
N LYS A 207 -17.29 24.03 -19.53
CA LYS A 207 -16.78 25.18 -18.77
C LYS A 207 -15.98 24.75 -17.53
N ARG A 208 -16.50 23.79 -16.76
CA ARG A 208 -15.79 23.26 -15.57
C ARG A 208 -14.46 22.59 -15.95
N LEU A 209 -14.39 21.92 -17.10
CA LEU A 209 -13.16 21.32 -17.60
C LEU A 209 -12.12 22.41 -17.90
N GLU A 210 -12.53 23.48 -18.59
CA GLU A 210 -11.67 24.63 -18.89
C GLU A 210 -11.14 25.31 -17.61
N ASP A 211 -11.99 25.47 -16.59
CA ASP A 211 -11.59 26.05 -15.30
C ASP A 211 -10.56 25.15 -14.57
N VAL A 212 -10.73 23.82 -14.64
CA VAL A 212 -9.77 22.85 -14.07
C VAL A 212 -8.44 22.88 -14.82
N GLU A 213 -8.46 22.97 -16.15
CA GLU A 213 -7.25 23.08 -16.96
C GLU A 213 -6.46 24.35 -16.65
N LYS A 214 -7.15 25.50 -16.47
CA LYS A 214 -6.52 26.75 -16.04
C LYS A 214 -5.93 26.66 -14.64
N SER A 215 -6.65 26.06 -13.68
CA SER A 215 -6.16 25.83 -12.32
C SER A 215 -4.90 24.96 -12.32
N HIS A 216 -4.92 23.87 -13.08
CA HIS A 216 -3.78 22.96 -13.20
C HIS A 216 -2.57 23.64 -13.86
N ALA A 217 -2.79 24.48 -14.88
CA ALA A 217 -1.71 25.26 -15.49
C ALA A 217 -1.05 26.23 -14.50
N ALA A 218 -1.84 26.92 -13.68
CA ALA A 218 -1.34 27.83 -12.64
C ALA A 218 -0.56 27.07 -11.55
N GLU A 219 -1.05 25.92 -11.09
CA GLU A 219 -0.34 25.07 -10.12
C GLU A 219 1.00 24.58 -10.67
N LYS A 220 1.05 24.19 -11.94
CA LYS A 220 2.28 23.77 -12.62
C LYS A 220 3.31 24.90 -12.68
N GLU A 221 2.87 26.13 -12.89
CA GLU A 221 3.74 27.31 -12.87
C GLU A 221 4.31 27.59 -11.46
N ILE A 222 3.48 27.49 -10.42
CA ILE A 222 3.92 27.63 -9.01
C ILE A 222 4.96 26.57 -8.65
N ILE A 223 4.73 25.31 -9.03
CA ILE A 223 5.68 24.22 -8.79
C ILE A 223 7.01 24.49 -9.50
N ASN A 224 6.97 24.94 -10.75
CA ASN A 224 8.17 25.28 -11.51
C ASN A 224 8.96 26.43 -10.86
N LEU A 225 8.26 27.45 -10.35
CA LEU A 225 8.89 28.56 -9.62
C LEU A 225 9.59 28.08 -8.34
N LYS A 226 8.92 27.22 -7.55
CA LYS A 226 9.51 26.62 -6.34
C LYS A 226 10.73 25.76 -6.67
N TYR A 227 10.64 24.95 -7.71
CA TYR A 227 11.75 24.12 -8.18
C TYR A 227 12.97 24.96 -8.58
N LYS A 228 12.77 26.03 -9.35
CA LYS A 228 13.85 26.96 -9.71
C LYS A 228 14.47 27.63 -8.48
N SER A 229 13.65 28.03 -7.50
CA SER A 229 14.11 28.60 -6.23
C SER A 229 14.99 27.62 -5.45
N HIS A 230 14.57 26.35 -5.33
CA HIS A 230 15.36 25.31 -4.66
C HIS A 230 16.68 25.04 -5.37
N ILE A 231 16.69 24.97 -6.72
CA ILE A 231 17.94 24.82 -7.48
C ILE A 231 18.88 26.01 -7.23
N ALA A 232 18.36 27.23 -7.21
CA ALA A 232 19.18 28.42 -6.92
C ALA A 232 19.80 28.35 -5.52
N ALA A 233 19.03 27.93 -4.51
CA ALA A 233 19.52 27.75 -3.15
C ALA A 233 20.60 26.66 -3.04
N ILE A 234 20.42 25.52 -3.73
CA ILE A 234 21.40 24.43 -3.79
C ILE A 234 22.70 24.92 -4.43
N ASN A 235 22.61 25.62 -5.56
CA ASN A 235 23.79 26.16 -6.24
C ASN A 235 24.53 27.19 -5.38
N GLN A 236 23.79 28.04 -4.65
CA GLN A 236 24.40 28.99 -3.72
C GLN A 236 25.12 28.28 -2.57
N ALA A 237 24.50 27.25 -1.98
CA ALA A 237 25.12 26.44 -0.94
C ALA A 237 26.41 25.75 -1.44
N TRP A 238 26.38 25.22 -2.67
CA TRP A 238 27.55 24.61 -3.30
C TRP A 238 28.72 25.59 -3.45
N VAL A 239 28.46 26.82 -3.92
CA VAL A 239 29.49 27.86 -4.04
C VAL A 239 30.10 28.21 -2.67
N LEU A 240 29.28 28.29 -1.62
CA LEU A 240 29.78 28.53 -0.26
C LEU A 240 30.65 27.38 0.26
N MET A 241 30.28 26.13 -0.05
CA MET A 241 31.08 24.96 0.28
C MET A 241 32.45 24.97 -0.43
N GLU A 242 32.48 25.29 -1.73
CA GLU A 242 33.74 25.43 -2.48
C GLU A 242 34.64 26.53 -1.91
N GLN A 243 34.06 27.67 -1.54
CA GLN A 243 34.80 28.75 -0.87
C GLN A 243 35.37 28.30 0.48
N GLY A 244 34.58 27.58 1.28
CA GLY A 244 35.04 27.00 2.56
C GLY A 244 36.22 26.05 2.37
N TYR A 245 36.13 25.17 1.36
CA TYR A 245 37.20 24.23 1.02
C TYR A 245 38.50 24.95 0.60
N GLU A 246 38.41 25.98 -0.25
CA GLU A 246 39.57 26.75 -0.67
C GLU A 246 40.21 27.54 0.49
N ILE A 247 39.42 28.05 1.43
CA ILE A 247 39.94 28.67 2.65
C ILE A 247 40.70 27.65 3.50
N GLN A 248 40.12 26.48 3.76
CA GLN A 248 40.77 25.39 4.50
C GLN A 248 42.07 24.96 3.83
N ARG A 249 42.06 24.80 2.50
CA ARG A 249 43.24 24.46 1.71
C ARG A 249 44.36 25.48 1.87
N LYS A 250 44.05 26.78 1.82
CA LYS A 250 45.02 27.87 2.04
C LYS A 250 45.54 27.91 3.48
N MET A 251 44.71 27.58 4.47
CA MET A 251 45.17 27.47 5.87
C MET A 251 46.17 26.34 6.01
N ILE A 252 45.84 25.13 5.51
CA ILE A 252 46.73 23.96 5.54
C ILE A 252 48.05 24.26 4.82
N SER A 253 48.02 24.92 3.66
CA SER A 253 49.25 25.26 2.94
C SER A 253 50.14 26.22 3.73
N LYS A 254 49.55 27.24 4.39
CA LYS A 254 50.30 28.18 5.24
C LYS A 254 50.89 27.49 6.47
N THR A 255 50.12 26.62 7.12
CA THR A 255 50.62 25.84 8.27
C THR A 255 51.78 24.94 7.87
N ASN A 256 51.71 24.26 6.72
CA ASN A 256 52.80 23.43 6.24
C ASN A 256 54.08 24.24 5.98
N VAL A 257 53.97 25.45 5.40
CA VAL A 257 55.12 26.35 5.19
C VAL A 257 55.72 26.78 6.52
N ALA A 258 54.91 27.25 7.47
CA ALA A 258 55.39 27.67 8.79
C ALA A 258 56.08 26.53 9.55
N VAL A 259 55.54 25.31 9.48
CA VAL A 259 56.17 24.12 10.09
C VAL A 259 57.53 23.84 9.42
N SER A 260 57.62 23.95 8.09
CA SER A 260 58.90 23.73 7.39
C SER A 260 59.96 24.79 7.72
N GLU A 261 59.58 26.05 7.90
CA GLU A 261 60.49 27.13 8.32
C GLU A 261 61.01 26.90 9.74
N ILE A 262 60.13 26.54 10.69
CA ILE A 262 60.53 26.22 12.07
C ILE A 262 61.49 25.03 12.11
N MET A 263 61.24 23.99 11.31
CA MET A 263 62.14 22.83 11.22
C MET A 263 63.52 23.20 10.66
N PHE A 264 63.57 24.12 9.69
CA PHE A 264 64.83 24.58 9.11
C PHE A 264 65.65 25.41 10.11
N ASP A 265 65.02 26.35 10.81
CA ASP A 265 65.71 27.26 11.75
C ASP A 265 66.19 26.56 13.02
N THR A 266 65.47 25.54 13.49
CA THR A 266 65.82 24.81 14.72
C THR A 266 66.88 23.73 14.52
N GLY A 267 67.27 23.42 13.27
CA GLY A 267 68.24 22.36 12.97
C GLY A 267 67.81 20.96 13.44
N LEU A 268 66.52 20.78 13.78
CA LEU A 268 65.98 19.48 14.16
C LEU A 268 65.92 18.59 12.92
N LEU A 269 66.87 17.66 12.83
CA LEU A 269 66.75 16.49 11.96
C LEU A 269 65.44 15.79 12.31
N VAL A 270 64.58 15.60 11.31
CA VAL A 270 63.28 14.94 11.45
C VAL A 270 63.48 13.55 12.01
N THR A 271 63.29 13.38 13.32
CA THR A 271 63.22 12.07 13.95
C THR A 271 61.83 11.48 13.70
N GLU A 272 61.75 10.14 13.59
CA GLU A 272 60.48 9.41 13.37
C GLU A 272 59.36 9.82 14.34
N ASP A 273 59.71 10.24 15.56
CA ASP A 273 58.76 10.67 16.59
C ASP A 273 57.99 11.94 16.20
N ILE A 274 58.62 12.88 15.51
CA ILE A 274 57.95 14.12 15.07
C ILE A 274 56.96 13.81 13.95
N TYR A 275 57.34 12.92 13.02
CA TYR A 275 56.45 12.50 11.94
C TYR A 275 55.20 11.80 12.48
N THR A 276 55.37 10.97 13.51
CA THR A 276 54.28 10.26 14.19
C THR A 276 53.36 11.24 14.93
N THR A 277 53.94 12.24 15.59
CA THR A 277 53.18 13.29 16.30
C THR A 277 52.36 14.14 15.33
N VAL A 278 52.95 14.59 14.21
CA VAL A 278 52.24 15.34 13.17
C VAL A 278 51.14 14.49 12.52
N LYS A 279 51.38 13.19 12.28
CA LYS A 279 50.36 12.26 11.78
C LYS A 279 49.19 12.11 12.76
N ASN A 280 49.46 12.02 14.06
CA ASN A 280 48.44 11.92 15.09
C ASN A 280 47.62 13.21 15.22
N ILE A 281 48.26 14.39 15.14
CA ILE A 281 47.55 15.69 15.11
C ILE A 281 46.66 15.79 13.87
N LYS A 282 47.16 15.37 12.70
CA LYS A 282 46.39 15.38 11.45
C LYS A 282 45.19 14.43 11.50
N THR A 283 45.32 13.30 12.18
CA THR A 283 44.23 12.33 12.38
C THR A 283 43.20 12.86 13.37
N ALA A 284 43.64 13.50 14.46
CA ALA A 284 42.75 14.13 15.44
C ALA A 284 41.93 15.28 14.81
N LEU A 285 42.58 16.19 14.09
CA LEU A 285 41.92 17.32 13.43
C LEU A 285 40.97 16.89 12.30
N GLY A 286 41.25 15.78 11.61
CA GLY A 286 40.36 15.22 10.58
C GLY A 286 39.11 14.54 11.14
N SER A 287 39.07 14.23 12.45
CA SER A 287 37.98 13.47 13.07
C SER A 287 37.00 14.32 13.88
N THR A 288 37.35 15.56 14.25
CA THR A 288 36.56 16.32 15.25
C THR A 288 35.61 17.38 14.70
N GLU A 289 35.69 17.78 13.43
CA GLU A 289 34.86 18.90 12.91
C GLU A 289 33.65 18.51 12.05
N PHE A 290 33.46 17.23 11.69
CA PHE A 290 32.35 16.85 10.81
C PHE A 290 31.03 16.53 11.52
N ASP A 291 31.02 16.35 12.85
CA ASP A 291 29.85 15.90 13.61
C ASP A 291 29.03 17.01 14.29
N GLN A 292 29.44 18.29 14.24
CA GLN A 292 28.76 19.38 14.96
C GLN A 292 28.02 20.39 14.07
N THR A 293 27.96 20.21 12.75
CA THR A 293 27.27 21.18 11.84
C THR A 293 26.01 20.63 11.18
N ILE A 294 25.40 19.58 11.75
CA ILE A 294 24.04 19.14 11.40
C ILE A 294 23.20 19.05 12.68
N GLN A 295 22.82 20.23 13.20
CA GLN A 295 21.63 20.48 14.02
C GLN A 295 21.02 21.79 13.52
#